data_AF-A0A9D5PS08-F1
#
_entry.id   AF-A0A9D5PS08-F1
#
_cell.length_a   1.000
_cell.length_b   1.000
_cell.length_c   1.000
_cell.angle_alpha   90.00
_cell.angle_beta   90.00
_cell.angle_gamma   90.00
#
_symmetry.space_group_name_H-M   'P 1'
#
loop_
_entity.id
_entity.type
_entity.pdbx_description
1 polymer ?
#
loop_
_entity_poly.entity_id
_entity_poly.type
_entity_poly.pdbx_seq_one_letter_code
_entity_poly.pdbx_strand_id
1 'polypeptide(L)'
;MKKFLAILMIAALSLCILVSCSGETVHYSTDIACADLAAAADAAIAADPAMIVLPDDYVIGMNQIDITVFADYIVKGANAGASVDEYGIFKAPDIESVASIEQIAKDYIKMRIDTWNPQYQAEERPKVDNATVKVMGQYVVYCILADDVKSAVFTAIENKLLGK
;
A
#
# COMPACT_ATOMS: atom_id res chain seq x y z
N MET A 1 -7.90 52.03 33.38
CA MET A 1 -8.30 51.46 32.06
C MET A 1 -7.10 50.98 31.24
N LYS A 2 -6.19 50.18 31.80
CA LYS A 2 -5.07 49.55 31.04
C LYS A 2 -4.77 48.10 31.46
N LYS A 3 -5.45 47.57 32.48
CA LYS A 3 -5.27 46.19 32.97
C LYS A 3 -6.42 45.25 32.61
N PHE A 4 -7.47 45.76 31.95
CA PHE A 4 -8.62 44.97 31.50
C PHE A 4 -8.60 44.64 30.00
N LEU A 5 -7.59 45.11 29.25
CA LEU A 5 -7.47 44.81 27.81
C LEU A 5 -6.68 43.52 27.50
N ALA A 6 -5.95 42.94 28.46
CA ALA A 6 -5.08 41.80 28.19
C ALA A 6 -5.79 40.43 28.28
N ILE A 7 -6.99 40.37 28.85
CA ILE A 7 -7.68 39.09 29.12
C ILE A 7 -8.65 38.71 27.98
N LEU A 8 -9.02 39.66 27.11
CA LEU A 8 -9.96 39.37 26.00
C LEU A 8 -9.30 38.78 24.74
N MET A 9 -7.96 38.72 24.68
CA MET A 9 -7.22 38.31 23.47
C MET A 9 -6.72 36.85 23.47
N ILE A 10 -7.01 36.08 24.53
CA ILE A 10 -6.64 34.65 24.62
C ILE A 10 -7.84 33.73 24.38
N ALA A 11 -9.07 34.24 24.52
CA ALA A 11 -10.28 33.42 24.36
C ALA A 11 -10.75 33.22 22.91
N ALA A 12 -10.14 33.89 21.92
CA ALA A 12 -10.57 33.84 20.52
C ALA A 12 -9.75 32.88 19.63
N LEU A 13 -8.69 32.25 20.15
CA LEU A 13 -7.81 31.36 19.36
C LEU A 13 -8.01 29.87 19.65
N SER A 14 -8.99 29.50 20.48
CA SER A 14 -9.22 28.12 20.92
C SER A 14 -10.44 27.46 20.27
N LEU A 15 -11.09 28.11 19.29
CA LEU A 15 -12.38 27.67 18.75
C LEU A 15 -12.35 27.21 17.27
N CYS A 16 -11.18 26.86 16.73
CA CYS A 16 -11.04 26.45 15.32
C CYS A 16 -10.57 24.99 15.09
N ILE A 17 -10.49 24.13 16.12
CA ILE A 17 -9.94 22.77 15.97
C ILE A 17 -11.00 21.64 15.90
N LEU A 18 -12.29 21.96 15.71
CA LEU A 18 -13.34 20.93 15.63
C LEU A 18 -14.18 21.01 14.36
N VAL A 19 -13.58 21.39 13.22
CA VAL A 19 -14.06 20.89 11.93
C VAL A 19 -13.44 19.51 11.70
N SER A 20 -13.82 18.55 12.54
CA SER A 20 -13.79 17.15 12.15
C SER A 20 -14.91 17.03 11.13
N CYS A 21 -14.56 16.99 9.84
CA CYS A 21 -15.48 16.48 8.82
C CYS A 21 -16.14 15.22 9.38
N SER A 22 -17.46 15.21 9.44
CA SER A 22 -18.27 14.01 9.69
C SER A 22 -18.23 13.10 8.47
N GLY A 23 -17.02 12.76 8.00
CA GLY A 23 -16.80 11.63 7.12
C GLY A 23 -16.78 10.41 8.03
N GLU A 24 -17.60 9.41 7.73
CA GLU A 24 -17.51 8.13 8.42
C GLU A 24 -16.06 7.65 8.37
N THR A 25 -15.44 7.46 9.53
CA THR A 25 -14.12 6.86 9.61
C THR A 25 -14.24 5.43 9.08
N VAL A 26 -13.69 5.18 7.90
CA VAL A 26 -13.64 3.84 7.32
C VAL A 26 -12.85 2.94 8.27
N HIS A 27 -13.52 1.92 8.80
CA HIS A 27 -12.90 0.97 9.72
C HIS A 27 -12.53 -0.30 8.96
N TYR A 28 -11.23 -0.49 8.73
CA TYR A 28 -10.68 -1.72 8.17
C TYR A 28 -10.44 -2.74 9.28
N SER A 29 -10.82 -3.99 9.04
CA SER A 29 -10.40 -5.13 9.86
C SER A 29 -8.87 -5.22 9.89
N THR A 30 -8.33 -5.68 11.01
CA THR A 30 -6.88 -5.77 11.27
C THR A 30 -6.43 -7.20 11.54
N ASP A 31 -7.33 -8.17 11.42
CA ASP A 31 -7.16 -9.57 11.79
C ASP A 31 -7.16 -10.52 10.57
N ILE A 32 -7.12 -9.98 9.35
CA ILE A 32 -7.00 -10.78 8.12
C ILE A 32 -5.52 -11.07 7.81
N ALA A 33 -5.18 -12.31 7.50
CA ALA A 33 -3.85 -12.67 7.05
C ALA A 33 -3.58 -12.09 5.65
N CYS A 34 -2.34 -11.67 5.37
CA CYS A 34 -1.94 -11.18 4.05
C CYS A 34 -2.18 -12.23 2.95
N ALA A 35 -2.03 -13.51 3.27
CA ALA A 35 -2.36 -14.62 2.36
C ALA A 35 -3.84 -14.65 1.94
N ASP A 36 -4.77 -14.36 2.85
CA ASP A 36 -6.21 -14.31 2.55
C ASP A 36 -6.57 -13.09 1.70
N LEU A 37 -5.89 -11.96 1.92
CA LEU A 37 -6.01 -10.76 1.08
C LEU A 37 -5.45 -11.02 -0.32
N ALA A 38 -4.31 -11.70 -0.43
CA ALA A 38 -3.75 -12.10 -1.71
C ALA A 38 -4.65 -13.08 -2.46
N ALA A 39 -5.27 -14.03 -1.78
CA ALA A 39 -6.24 -14.93 -2.41
C ALA A 39 -7.45 -14.18 -2.98
N ALA A 40 -7.94 -13.14 -2.29
CA ALA A 40 -9.00 -12.28 -2.80
C ALA A 40 -8.55 -11.47 -4.04
N ALA A 41 -7.33 -10.92 -4.01
CA ALA A 41 -6.74 -10.23 -5.15
C ALA A 41 -6.55 -11.16 -6.35
N ASP A 42 -6.01 -12.36 -6.13
CA ASP A 42 -5.79 -13.37 -7.16
C ASP A 42 -7.10 -13.78 -7.85
N ALA A 43 -8.15 -14.01 -7.06
CA ALA A 43 -9.47 -14.35 -7.57
C ALA A 43 -10.06 -13.22 -8.43
N ALA A 44 -9.83 -11.96 -8.06
CA ALA A 44 -10.33 -10.80 -8.79
C ALA A 44 -9.68 -10.62 -10.17
N ILE A 45 -8.46 -11.13 -10.36
CA ILE A 45 -7.69 -10.98 -11.61
C ILE A 45 -7.48 -12.30 -12.34
N ALA A 46 -8.08 -13.40 -11.86
CA ALA A 46 -7.86 -14.75 -12.36
C ALA A 46 -6.36 -15.11 -12.44
N ALA A 47 -5.62 -14.85 -11.36
CA ALA A 47 -4.17 -14.85 -11.35
C ALA A 47 -3.50 -16.23 -11.48
N ASP A 48 -4.20 -17.34 -11.25
CA ASP A 48 -3.61 -18.68 -11.26
C ASP A 48 -3.57 -19.26 -12.69
N PRO A 49 -2.40 -19.68 -13.25
CA PRO A 49 -1.06 -19.81 -12.64
C PRO A 49 -0.08 -18.68 -12.98
N ALA A 50 -0.59 -17.52 -13.38
CA ALA A 50 0.19 -16.36 -13.82
C ALA A 50 0.99 -15.68 -12.69
N MET A 51 0.50 -15.68 -11.43
CA MET A 51 1.14 -15.01 -10.29
C MET A 51 1.56 -16.01 -9.21
N ILE A 52 2.85 -16.01 -8.85
CA ILE A 52 3.43 -16.87 -7.81
C ILE A 52 3.88 -16.06 -6.60
N VAL A 53 3.94 -16.69 -5.43
CA VAL A 53 4.57 -16.08 -4.25
C VAL A 53 6.07 -15.97 -4.49
N LEU A 54 6.64 -14.78 -4.29
CA LEU A 54 8.07 -14.56 -4.37
C LEU A 54 8.73 -15.09 -3.09
N PRO A 55 9.79 -15.91 -3.19
CA PRO A 55 10.54 -16.39 -2.03
C PRO A 55 11.19 -15.25 -1.23
N ASP A 56 11.38 -15.47 0.07
CA ASP A 56 11.93 -14.47 0.99
C ASP A 56 13.30 -13.94 0.56
N ASP A 57 14.18 -14.82 0.08
CA ASP A 57 15.51 -14.45 -0.41
C ASP A 57 15.45 -13.54 -1.64
N TYR A 58 14.43 -13.71 -2.48
CA TYR A 58 14.14 -12.81 -3.59
C TYR A 58 13.65 -11.46 -3.07
N VAL A 59 12.69 -11.43 -2.15
CA VAL A 59 12.14 -10.18 -1.59
C VAL A 59 13.24 -9.38 -0.85
N ILE A 60 14.08 -10.06 -0.09
CA ILE A 60 15.21 -9.43 0.62
C ILE A 60 16.29 -9.00 -0.36
N GLY A 61 16.73 -9.89 -1.25
CA GLY A 61 17.90 -9.66 -2.09
C GLY A 61 17.61 -8.78 -3.31
N MET A 62 16.58 -9.14 -4.07
CA MET A 62 16.22 -8.46 -5.32
C MET A 62 15.32 -7.26 -5.09
N ASN A 63 14.32 -7.40 -4.23
CA ASN A 63 13.43 -6.27 -3.91
C ASN A 63 14.02 -5.33 -2.86
N GLN A 64 15.10 -5.73 -2.17
CA GLN A 64 15.74 -4.93 -1.13
C GLN A 64 14.78 -4.52 0.00
N ILE A 65 13.81 -5.38 0.31
CA ILE A 65 12.81 -5.14 1.35
C ILE A 65 13.19 -5.94 2.59
N ASP A 66 13.36 -5.24 3.72
CA ASP A 66 13.53 -5.90 5.03
C ASP A 66 12.17 -6.42 5.51
N ILE A 67 11.95 -7.72 5.31
CA ILE A 67 10.70 -8.40 5.68
C ILE A 67 10.49 -8.51 7.20
N THR A 68 11.51 -8.26 8.03
CA THR A 68 11.42 -8.44 9.48
C THR A 68 10.62 -7.35 10.19
N VAL A 69 10.32 -6.25 9.50
CA VAL A 69 9.58 -5.09 10.04
C VAL A 69 8.06 -5.26 9.93
N PHE A 70 7.59 -6.26 9.19
CA PHE A 70 6.16 -6.51 8.97
C PHE A 70 5.63 -7.53 10.00
N ALA A 71 4.37 -7.36 10.42
CA ALA A 71 3.69 -8.38 11.22
C ALA A 71 3.26 -9.58 10.37
N ASP A 72 2.96 -9.34 9.09
CA ASP A 72 2.65 -10.34 8.07
C ASP A 72 2.90 -9.72 6.70
N TYR A 73 3.28 -10.52 5.71
CA TYR A 73 3.44 -10.04 4.34
C TYR A 73 3.21 -11.14 3.31
N ILE A 74 2.93 -10.71 2.09
CA ILE A 74 3.04 -11.57 0.91
C ILE A 74 3.39 -10.69 -0.28
N VAL A 75 4.32 -11.17 -1.11
CA VAL A 75 4.66 -10.55 -2.39
C VAL A 75 4.41 -11.58 -3.47
N LYS A 76 3.70 -11.18 -4.53
CA LYS A 76 3.43 -12.01 -5.68
C LYS A 76 3.89 -11.34 -6.95
N GLY A 77 4.53 -12.11 -7.83
CA GLY A 77 5.02 -11.65 -9.12
C GLY A 77 4.71 -12.62 -10.24
N ALA A 78 4.86 -12.15 -11.48
CA ALA A 78 4.64 -12.95 -12.68
C ALA A 78 5.52 -14.21 -12.68
N ASN A 79 4.90 -15.35 -12.96
CA ASN A 79 5.59 -16.62 -13.05
C ASN A 79 6.67 -16.57 -14.15
N ALA A 80 7.88 -17.04 -13.81
CA ALA A 80 9.04 -17.09 -14.69
C ALA A 80 9.39 -15.75 -15.39
N GLY A 81 9.01 -14.61 -14.80
CA GLY A 81 9.26 -13.29 -15.38
C GLY A 81 8.53 -13.05 -16.71
N ALA A 82 7.36 -13.68 -16.90
CA ALA A 82 6.55 -13.54 -18.11
C ALA A 82 6.13 -12.08 -18.40
N SER A 83 6.02 -11.27 -17.35
CA SER A 83 5.76 -9.83 -17.38
C SER A 83 6.41 -9.19 -16.15
N VAL A 84 6.23 -7.88 -15.98
CA VAL A 84 6.68 -7.19 -14.75
C VAL A 84 5.57 -7.08 -13.70
N ASP A 85 4.47 -7.81 -13.91
CA ASP A 85 3.31 -7.83 -13.03
C ASP A 85 3.72 -8.27 -11.63
N GLU A 86 3.42 -7.43 -10.65
CA GLU A 86 3.77 -7.66 -9.26
C GLU A 86 2.83 -6.90 -8.34
N TYR A 87 2.49 -7.50 -7.20
CA TYR A 87 1.91 -6.77 -6.09
C TYR A 87 2.44 -7.33 -4.77
N GLY A 88 2.45 -6.47 -3.75
CA GLY A 88 2.77 -6.88 -2.39
C GLY A 88 1.79 -6.29 -1.39
N ILE A 89 1.57 -7.04 -0.31
CA ILE A 89 0.71 -6.68 0.80
C ILE A 89 1.55 -6.78 2.07
N PHE A 90 1.69 -5.67 2.78
CA PHE A 90 2.45 -5.56 4.01
C PHE A 90 1.52 -5.16 5.14
N LYS A 91 1.48 -5.96 6.21
CA LYS A 91 0.75 -5.63 7.43
C LYS A 91 1.71 -5.01 8.43
N ALA A 92 1.39 -3.79 8.84
CA ALA A 92 2.10 -3.12 9.93
C ALA A 92 1.85 -3.81 11.27
N PRO A 93 2.84 -3.82 12.18
CA PRO A 93 2.65 -4.31 13.55
C PRO A 93 1.68 -3.43 14.36
N ASP A 94 1.62 -2.15 14.03
CA ASP A 94 0.73 -1.15 14.63
C ASP A 94 0.45 0.00 13.65
N ILE A 95 -0.47 0.90 14.01
CA ILE A 95 -0.88 2.01 13.14
C ILE A 95 0.25 3.06 12.99
N GLU A 96 1.09 3.21 14.02
CA GLU A 96 2.22 4.12 14.05
C GLU A 96 3.31 3.74 13.04
N SER A 97 3.45 2.44 12.75
CA SER A 97 4.40 1.88 11.78
C SER A 97 3.92 1.93 10.32
N VAL A 98 2.67 2.31 10.05
CA VAL A 98 2.12 2.29 8.67
C VAL A 98 2.87 3.25 7.75
N ALA A 99 3.21 4.44 8.23
CA ALA A 99 3.91 5.43 7.41
C ALA A 99 5.33 4.98 7.00
N SER A 100 6.06 4.26 7.87
CA SER A 100 7.38 3.72 7.53
C SER A 100 7.27 2.58 6.52
N ILE A 101 6.25 1.73 6.65
CA ILE A 101 5.99 0.63 5.71
C ILE A 101 5.54 1.16 4.36
N GLU A 102 4.71 2.20 4.33
CA GLU A 102 4.34 2.90 3.09
C GLU A 102 5.60 3.45 2.39
N GLN A 103 6.53 4.01 3.15
CA GLN A 103 7.79 4.50 2.60
C GLN A 103 8.65 3.36 2.02
N ILE A 104 8.75 2.21 2.70
CA ILE A 104 9.45 1.03 2.17
C ILE A 104 8.88 0.60 0.81
N ALA A 105 7.55 0.55 0.68
CA ALA A 105 6.89 0.20 -0.58
C ALA A 105 7.15 1.24 -1.69
N LYS A 106 7.16 2.54 -1.34
CA LYS A 106 7.47 3.63 -2.27
C LYS A 106 8.94 3.62 -2.72
N ASP A 107 9.87 3.36 -1.80
CA ASP A 107 11.29 3.26 -2.09
C ASP A 107 11.58 2.07 -3.02
N TYR A 108 10.88 0.95 -2.80
CA TYR A 108 10.93 -0.18 -3.71
C TYR A 108 10.45 0.18 -5.12
N ILE A 109 9.27 0.80 -5.26
CA ILE A 109 8.78 1.27 -6.57
C ILE A 109 9.76 2.24 -7.22
N LYS A 110 10.32 3.18 -6.44
CA LYS A 110 11.31 4.11 -6.94
C LYS A 110 12.54 3.37 -7.49
N MET A 111 13.05 2.39 -6.77
CA MET A 111 14.16 1.56 -7.23
C MET A 111 13.81 0.82 -8.54
N ARG A 112 12.59 0.28 -8.68
CA ARG A 112 12.12 -0.35 -9.93
C ARG A 112 12.06 0.65 -11.09
N ILE A 113 11.65 1.89 -10.86
CA ILE A 113 11.63 2.96 -11.87
C ILE A 113 13.06 3.36 -12.27
N ASP A 114 13.92 3.60 -11.28
CA ASP A 114 15.28 4.12 -11.47
C ASP A 114 16.21 3.10 -12.16
N THR A 115 15.98 1.80 -11.92
CA THR A 115 16.79 0.71 -12.48
C THR A 115 16.22 0.13 -13.78
N TRP A 116 15.06 0.61 -14.22
CA TRP A 116 14.43 0.12 -15.44
C TRP A 116 15.32 0.33 -16.66
N ASN A 117 15.55 -0.73 -17.43
CA ASN A 117 16.25 -0.64 -18.71
C ASN A 117 15.24 -0.26 -19.82
N PRO A 118 15.33 0.93 -20.44
CA PRO A 118 14.39 1.36 -21.47
C PRO A 118 14.38 0.48 -22.74
N GLN A 119 15.43 -0.34 -22.94
CA GLN A 119 15.51 -1.28 -24.06
C GLN A 119 14.80 -2.62 -23.78
N TYR A 120 14.36 -2.85 -22.55
CA TYR A 120 13.67 -4.07 -22.14
C TYR A 120 12.17 -3.80 -22.02
N GLN A 121 11.37 -4.52 -22.82
CA GLN A 121 9.90 -4.57 -22.78
C GLN A 121 9.25 -3.19 -22.59
N ALA A 122 9.39 -2.30 -23.58
CA ALA A 122 8.84 -0.95 -23.51
C ALA A 122 7.32 -0.92 -23.29
N GLU A 123 6.61 -1.97 -23.69
CA GLU A 123 5.19 -2.22 -23.46
C GLU A 123 4.83 -2.41 -21.97
N GLU A 124 5.79 -2.86 -21.14
CA GLU A 124 5.61 -3.06 -19.70
C GLU A 124 5.89 -1.80 -18.89
N ARG A 125 6.64 -0.84 -19.48
CA ARG A 125 7.04 0.41 -18.82
C ARG A 125 5.88 1.18 -18.17
N PRO A 126 4.70 1.33 -18.81
CA PRO A 126 3.58 2.05 -18.19
C PRO A 126 3.15 1.44 -16.85
N LYS A 127 3.28 0.13 -16.65
CA LYS A 127 2.93 -0.53 -15.38
C LYS A 127 3.87 -0.11 -14.25
N VAL A 128 5.14 0.10 -14.56
CA VAL A 128 6.17 0.56 -13.62
C VAL A 128 6.03 2.04 -13.32
N ASP A 129 5.81 2.87 -14.34
CA ASP A 129 5.62 4.32 -14.15
C ASP A 129 4.32 4.63 -13.38
N ASN A 130 3.27 3.83 -13.57
CA ASN A 130 1.99 3.97 -12.87
C ASN A 130 1.89 3.09 -11.62
N ALA A 131 3.01 2.50 -11.16
CA ALA A 131 3.01 1.70 -9.96
C ALA A 131 2.51 2.53 -8.76
N THR A 132 1.65 1.95 -7.93
CA THR A 132 0.92 2.69 -6.89
C THR A 132 1.03 1.98 -5.55
N VAL A 133 1.15 2.76 -4.49
CA VAL A 133 1.00 2.30 -3.09
C VAL A 133 -0.33 2.84 -2.54
N LYS A 134 -1.12 1.99 -1.89
CA LYS A 134 -2.35 2.36 -1.18
C LYS A 134 -2.30 1.85 0.25
N VAL A 135 -2.64 2.74 1.19
CA VAL A 135 -2.79 2.42 2.61
C VAL A 135 -4.26 2.12 2.92
N MET A 136 -4.51 0.99 3.58
CA MET A 136 -5.84 0.52 4.01
C MET A 136 -5.78 0.07 5.48
N GLY A 137 -5.90 1.03 6.40
CA GLY A 137 -5.72 0.76 7.83
C GLY A 137 -4.27 0.39 8.14
N GLN A 138 -4.05 -0.80 8.71
CA GLN A 138 -2.70 -1.32 8.99
C GLN A 138 -2.03 -1.99 7.77
N TYR A 139 -2.71 -2.05 6.62
CA TYR A 139 -2.18 -2.70 5.43
C TYR A 139 -1.66 -1.67 4.43
N VAL A 140 -0.48 -1.94 3.88
CA VAL A 140 0.11 -1.21 2.77
C VAL A 140 0.17 -2.16 1.58
N VAL A 141 -0.49 -1.78 0.49
CA VAL A 141 -0.53 -2.57 -0.74
C VAL A 141 0.17 -1.79 -1.84
N TYR A 142 1.12 -2.41 -2.53
CA TYR A 142 1.66 -1.85 -3.77
C TYR A 142 1.32 -2.72 -4.97
N CYS A 143 1.22 -2.11 -6.14
CA CYS A 143 0.96 -2.79 -7.40
C CYS A 143 1.81 -2.19 -8.53
N ILE A 144 2.50 -3.06 -9.26
CA ILE A 144 3.12 -2.84 -10.56
C ILE A 144 2.31 -3.69 -11.54
N LEU A 145 1.18 -3.16 -12.02
CA LEU A 145 0.18 -3.87 -12.80
C LEU A 145 -0.44 -2.92 -13.82
N ALA A 146 -1.11 -3.46 -14.84
CA ALA A 146 -1.99 -2.67 -15.69
C ALA A 146 -3.09 -1.99 -14.84
N ASP A 147 -3.56 -0.82 -15.26
CA ASP A 147 -4.39 0.04 -14.40
C ASP A 147 -5.75 -0.58 -14.01
N ASP A 148 -6.36 -1.35 -14.91
CA ASP A 148 -7.60 -2.09 -14.66
C ASP A 148 -7.38 -3.25 -13.67
N VAL A 149 -6.30 -4.03 -13.86
CA VAL A 149 -5.89 -5.12 -12.97
C VAL A 149 -5.55 -4.59 -11.58
N LYS A 150 -4.78 -3.50 -11.51
CA LYS A 150 -4.44 -2.78 -10.26
C LYS A 150 -5.70 -2.34 -9.52
N SER A 151 -6.67 -1.77 -10.23
CA SER A 151 -7.95 -1.35 -9.66
C SER A 151 -8.72 -2.53 -9.08
N ALA A 152 -8.76 -3.66 -9.80
CA ALA A 152 -9.41 -4.89 -9.32
C ALA A 152 -8.73 -5.44 -8.04
N VAL A 153 -7.39 -5.46 -7.99
CA VAL A 153 -6.62 -5.86 -6.80
C VAL A 153 -6.96 -4.98 -5.60
N PHE A 154 -6.86 -3.65 -5.76
CA PHE A 154 -7.16 -2.74 -4.65
C PHE A 154 -8.61 -2.87 -4.17
N THR A 155 -9.58 -2.96 -5.08
CA THR A 155 -10.99 -3.14 -4.71
C THR A 155 -11.24 -4.45 -3.98
N ALA A 156 -10.64 -5.55 -4.43
CA ALA A 156 -10.81 -6.85 -3.80
C ALA A 156 -10.26 -6.87 -2.36
N ILE A 157 -9.05 -6.34 -2.16
CA ILE A 157 -8.43 -6.25 -0.83
C ILE A 157 -9.24 -5.31 0.08
N GLU A 158 -9.63 -4.14 -0.42
CA GLU A 158 -10.40 -3.15 0.33
C GLU A 158 -11.77 -3.71 0.75
N ASN A 159 -12.48 -4.41 -0.15
CA ASN A 159 -13.75 -5.07 0.19
C ASN A 159 -13.56 -6.15 1.26
N LYS A 160 -12.52 -6.97 1.12
CA LYS A 160 -12.21 -8.02 2.10
C LYS A 160 -11.95 -7.43 3.48
N LEU A 161 -11.19 -6.32 3.57
CA LEU A 161 -10.94 -5.60 4.82
C LEU A 161 -12.18 -4.90 5.38
N LEU A 162 -13.17 -4.58 4.55
CA LEU A 162 -14.45 -4.01 4.96
C LEU A 162 -15.54 -5.05 5.23
N GLY A 163 -15.24 -6.35 5.07
CA GLY A 163 -16.21 -7.43 5.24
C GLY A 163 -17.34 -7.42 4.21
N LYS A 164 -17.06 -6.95 2.99
CA LYS A 164 -18.00 -6.88 1.86
C LYS A 164 -17.86 -8.06 0.90
#